data_AF-A0A832M642-F1
#
_entry.id   AF-A0A832M642-F1
#
_cell.length_a   1.000
_cell.length_b   1.000
_cell.length_c   1.000
_cell.angle_alpha   90.00
_cell.angle_beta   90.00
_cell.angle_gamma   90.00
#
_symmetry.space_group_name_H-M   'P 1'
#
loop_
_entity.id
_entity.type
_entity.pdbx_description
1 polymer ?
#
loop_
_entity_poly.entity_id
_entity_poly.type
_entity_poly.pdbx_seq_one_letter_code
_entity_poly.pdbx_strand_id
1 'polypeptide(L)'
;MLHLILAAAPEGGDMFHQLGIYPSGLISQIIVFLLLGWLLNKYAFGPVLSILDERRKTIEQAQKDAQRVKDELAQAEAARAEIIKKANDQANALIEEARASAEKIGQQKTQEAVQQAEAILKKAAEAAAREREQVLAQVRQELGQLVVTTTAKVVGKTLTPEDQARLQKEALSQLA
;
A
#
# COMPACT_ATOMS: atom_id res chain seq x y z
N MET A 1 20.73 104.39 84.85
CA MET A 1 19.33 103.93 84.76
C MET A 1 19.34 102.46 84.34
N LEU A 2 19.87 101.52 85.13
CA LEU A 2 19.22 100.80 86.23
C LEU A 2 17.78 100.35 85.90
N HIS A 3 17.60 99.13 85.37
CA HIS A 3 16.98 97.96 86.01
C HIS A 3 17.23 96.74 85.07
N LEU A 4 17.91 95.66 85.46
CA LEU A 4 17.66 94.64 86.50
C LEU A 4 16.84 93.45 85.95
N ILE A 5 17.56 92.34 85.71
CA ILE A 5 17.25 90.92 85.98
C ILE A 5 15.96 90.30 85.38
N LEU A 6 16.14 89.29 84.51
CA LEU A 6 15.55 87.93 84.63
C LEU A 6 16.19 87.03 83.55
N ALA A 7 17.13 86.12 83.84
CA ALA A 7 16.93 84.77 84.37
C ALA A 7 15.95 83.90 83.53
N ALA A 8 16.48 83.08 82.62
CA ALA A 8 16.10 81.68 82.40
C ALA A 8 16.88 81.07 81.22
N ALA A 9 17.71 80.05 81.49
CA ALA A 9 18.15 79.06 80.51
C ALA A 9 17.02 78.04 80.25
N PRO A 10 17.20 77.01 79.41
CA PRO A 10 17.51 77.00 77.98
C PRO A 10 16.35 76.30 77.22
N GLU A 11 15.78 76.93 76.20
CA GLU A 11 14.75 76.28 75.37
C GLU A 11 15.42 75.68 74.12
N GLY A 12 15.77 74.39 74.17
CA GLY A 12 16.34 73.62 73.05
C GLY A 12 15.41 73.47 71.82
N GLY A 13 14.32 74.23 71.75
CA GLY A 13 13.37 74.25 70.64
C GLY A 13 13.69 75.25 69.53
N ASP A 14 14.50 76.29 69.80
CA ASP A 14 14.63 77.45 68.90
C ASP A 14 15.70 77.31 67.80
N MET A 15 16.58 76.30 67.88
CA MET A 15 17.62 76.10 66.85
C MET A 15 17.09 75.46 65.55
N PHE A 16 15.95 74.78 65.59
CA PHE A 16 15.38 74.09 64.42
C PHE A 16 14.66 75.04 63.45
N HIS A 17 14.06 76.12 63.97
CA HIS A 17 13.36 77.12 63.15
C HIS A 17 14.32 78.02 62.36
N GLN A 18 15.50 78.33 62.90
CA GLN A 18 16.52 79.15 62.21
C GLN A 18 17.21 78.41 61.05
N LEU A 19 17.16 77.08 61.05
CA LEU A 19 17.62 76.21 59.95
C LEU A 19 16.59 76.03 58.83
N GLY A 20 15.42 76.70 58.90
CA GLY A 20 14.35 76.57 57.90
C GLY A 20 13.60 75.24 57.95
N ILE A 21 13.83 74.43 59.00
CA ILE A 21 13.22 73.10 59.15
C ILE A 21 12.02 73.24 60.07
N TYR A 22 10.83 73.34 59.47
CA TYR A 22 9.57 73.23 60.19
C TYR A 22 9.24 71.75 60.44
N PRO A 23 9.32 71.23 61.68
CA PRO A 23 9.10 69.81 61.95
C PRO A 23 7.69 69.34 61.53
N SER A 24 6.69 70.23 61.57
CA SER A 24 5.34 69.99 61.06
C SER A 24 5.27 69.82 59.54
N GLY A 25 6.10 70.54 58.78
CA GLY A 25 6.21 70.41 57.33
C GLY A 25 6.89 69.10 56.92
N LEU A 26 7.92 68.69 57.69
CA LEU A 26 8.66 67.45 57.44
C LEU A 26 7.78 66.21 57.69
N ILE A 27 6.95 66.22 58.74
CA ILE A 27 5.97 65.16 59.02
C ILE A 27 4.92 65.08 57.90
N SER A 28 4.38 66.21 57.45
CA SER A 28 3.42 66.25 56.33
C SER A 28 4.03 65.70 55.04
N GLN A 29 5.29 66.04 54.74
CA GLN A 29 6.02 65.54 53.57
C GLN A 29 6.24 64.01 53.65
N ILE A 30 6.58 63.48 54.82
CA ILE A 30 6.73 62.04 55.05
C ILE A 30 5.40 61.31 54.85
N ILE A 31 4.30 61.85 55.39
CA ILE A 31 2.97 61.27 55.24
C ILE A 31 2.57 61.21 53.76
N VAL A 32 2.74 62.30 53.01
CA VAL A 32 2.45 62.34 51.57
C VAL A 32 3.35 61.36 50.80
N PHE A 33 4.65 61.30 51.13
CA PHE A 33 5.57 60.37 50.49
C PHE A 33 5.21 58.90 50.75
N LEU A 34 4.83 58.55 51.98
CA LEU A 34 4.36 57.21 52.34
C LEU A 34 3.04 56.86 51.66
N LEU A 35 2.10 57.81 51.60
CA LEU A 35 0.80 57.61 50.95
C LEU A 35 0.98 57.42 49.43
N LEU A 36 1.85 58.22 48.81
CA LEU A 36 2.21 58.09 47.39
C LEU A 36 2.96 56.78 47.11
N GLY A 37 3.90 56.39 47.98
CA GLY A 37 4.62 55.12 47.88
C GLY A 37 3.70 53.91 48.02
N TRP A 38 2.72 53.97 48.93
CA TRP A 38 1.71 52.93 49.07
C TRP A 38 0.81 52.85 47.83
N LEU A 39 0.40 53.98 47.28
CA LEU A 39 -0.39 54.04 46.05
C LEU A 39 0.41 53.47 44.85
N LEU A 40 1.69 53.83 44.71
CA LEU A 40 2.54 53.28 43.65
C LEU A 40 2.77 51.78 43.79
N ASN A 41 3.02 51.29 45.01
CA ASN A 41 3.20 49.87 45.29
C ASN A 41 1.96 49.06 44.87
N LYS A 42 0.76 49.55 45.20
CA LYS A 42 -0.50 48.89 44.86
C LYS A 42 -0.83 48.99 43.36
N TYR A 43 -0.65 50.15 42.74
CA TYR A 43 -1.17 50.44 41.39
C TYR A 43 -0.16 50.30 40.26
N ALA A 44 1.14 50.51 40.48
CA ALA A 44 2.15 50.48 39.42
C ALA A 44 2.94 49.16 39.37
N PHE A 45 3.40 48.65 40.52
CA PHE A 45 4.25 47.46 40.55
C PHE A 45 3.52 46.18 40.13
N GLY A 46 2.26 46.02 40.53
CA GLY A 46 1.43 44.86 40.15
C GLY A 46 1.26 44.71 38.64
N PRO A 47 0.72 45.71 37.92
CA PRO A 47 0.54 45.64 36.47
C PRO A 47 1.85 45.48 35.69
N VAL A 48 2.93 46.14 36.12
CA VAL A 48 4.24 46.04 35.44
C VAL A 48 4.83 44.64 35.58
N LEU A 49 4.81 44.04 36.77
CA LEU A 49 5.25 42.66 36.95
C LEU A 49 4.38 41.68 36.15
N SER A 50 3.05 41.89 36.15
CA SER A 50 2.14 41.03 35.38
C SER A 50 2.48 41.00 33.89
N ILE A 51 2.78 42.16 33.28
CA ILE A 51 3.15 42.24 31.86
C ILE A 51 4.49 41.54 31.59
N LEU A 52 5.46 41.66 32.51
CA LEU A 52 6.76 41.00 32.39
C LEU A 52 6.62 39.48 32.54
N ASP A 53 5.81 39.01 33.49
CA ASP A 53 5.52 37.59 33.67
C ASP A 53 4.75 37.00 32.49
N GLU A 54 3.80 37.74 31.93
CA GLU A 54 3.07 37.34 30.73
C GLU A 54 4.01 37.21 29.53
N ARG A 55 4.87 38.22 29.29
CA ARG A 55 5.90 38.14 28.23
C ARG A 55 6.85 36.98 28.44
N ARG A 56 7.28 36.74 29.68
CA ARG A 56 8.17 35.61 30.02
C ARG A 56 7.49 34.28 29.72
N LYS A 57 6.23 34.11 30.13
CA LYS A 57 5.42 32.92 29.85
C LYS A 57 5.21 32.71 28.35
N THR A 58 4.89 33.75 27.60
CA THR A 58 4.72 33.66 26.14
C THR A 58 6.01 33.22 25.45
N ILE A 59 7.17 33.75 25.85
CA ILE A 59 8.46 33.35 25.29
C ILE A 59 8.77 31.89 25.62
N GLU A 60 8.56 31.49 26.87
CA GLU A 60 8.78 30.10 27.30
C GLU A 60 7.86 29.12 26.57
N GLN A 61 6.57 29.48 26.40
CA GLN A 61 5.62 28.71 25.62
C GLN A 61 6.03 28.63 24.16
N ALA A 62 6.39 29.76 23.53
CA ALA A 62 6.84 29.78 22.14
C ALA A 62 8.09 28.91 21.92
N GLN A 63 9.04 28.89 22.86
CA GLN A 63 10.21 28.01 22.79
C GLN A 63 9.83 26.53 22.94
N LYS A 64 8.95 26.21 23.90
CA LYS A 64 8.44 24.85 24.09
C LYS A 64 7.66 24.35 22.87
N ASP A 65 6.80 25.19 22.31
CA ASP A 65 6.04 24.86 21.10
C ASP A 65 6.96 24.69 19.89
N ALA A 66 7.96 25.56 19.72
CA ALA A 66 8.94 25.40 18.65
C ALA A 66 9.72 24.09 18.78
N GLN A 67 10.10 23.69 20.00
CA GLN A 67 10.78 22.42 20.23
C GLN A 67 9.83 21.24 19.95
N ARG A 68 8.60 21.29 20.45
CA ARG A 68 7.59 20.25 20.20
C ARG A 68 7.31 20.07 18.72
N VAL A 69 7.16 21.17 17.96
CA VAL A 69 6.93 21.11 16.51
C VAL A 69 8.13 20.50 15.78
N LYS A 70 9.37 20.80 16.20
CA LYS A 70 10.56 20.17 15.63
C LYS A 70 10.60 18.66 15.90
N ASP A 71 10.27 18.26 17.13
CA ASP A 71 10.26 16.85 17.52
C ASP A 71 9.14 16.08 16.78
N GLU A 72 7.94 16.67 16.68
CA GLU A 72 6.82 16.12 15.91
C GLU A 72 7.15 16.02 14.41
N LEU A 73 7.81 17.03 13.84
CA LEU A 73 8.25 16.99 12.44
C LEU A 73 9.27 15.86 12.23
N ALA A 74 10.28 15.73 13.10
CA ALA A 74 11.26 14.67 13.00
C ALA A 74 10.61 13.27 13.13
N GLN A 75 9.65 13.10 14.03
CA GLN A 75 8.88 11.87 14.16
C GLN A 75 8.02 11.58 12.92
N ALA A 76 7.35 12.61 12.37
CA ALA A 76 6.55 12.47 11.16
C ALA A 76 7.40 12.12 9.94
N GLU A 77 8.59 12.71 9.80
CA GLU A 77 9.55 12.38 8.74
C GLU A 77 10.06 10.95 8.87
N ALA A 78 10.41 10.50 10.09
CA ALA A 78 10.82 9.13 10.36
C ALA A 78 9.71 8.13 10.04
N ALA A 79 8.47 8.40 10.50
CA ALA A 79 7.31 7.57 10.21
C ALA A 79 7.01 7.52 8.70
N ARG A 80 7.10 8.66 8.00
CA ARG A 80 6.94 8.72 6.54
C ARG A 80 8.00 7.88 5.83
N ALA A 81 9.26 7.99 6.22
CA ALA A 81 10.34 7.19 5.65
C ALA A 81 10.11 5.69 5.88
N GLU A 82 9.66 5.30 7.08
CA GLU A 82 9.33 3.91 7.41
C GLU A 82 8.15 3.39 6.58
N ILE A 83 7.09 4.19 6.41
CA ILE A 83 5.93 3.84 5.57
C ILE A 83 6.36 3.64 4.12
N ILE A 84 7.17 4.56 3.57
CA ILE A 84 7.68 4.46 2.20
C ILE A 84 8.54 3.20 2.06
N LYS A 85 9.39 2.88 3.03
CA LYS A 85 10.21 1.67 3.01
C LYS A 85 9.32 0.42 3.02
N LYS A 86 8.36 0.33 3.94
CA LYS A 86 7.40 -0.79 4.02
C LYS A 86 6.60 -0.94 2.73
N ALA A 87 6.14 0.16 2.14
CA ALA A 87 5.41 0.14 0.88
C ALA A 87 6.27 -0.40 -0.28
N ASN A 88 7.55 0.00 -0.35
CA ASN A 88 8.48 -0.55 -1.34
C ASN A 88 8.75 -2.04 -1.12
N ASP A 89 8.97 -2.46 0.13
CA ASP A 89 9.19 -3.87 0.48
C ASP A 89 7.97 -4.72 0.12
N GLN A 90 6.75 -4.24 0.41
CA GLN A 90 5.50 -4.88 0.03
C GLN A 90 5.30 -4.93 -1.49
N ALA A 91 5.61 -3.84 -2.20
CA ALA A 91 5.51 -3.80 -3.65
C ALA A 91 6.47 -4.80 -4.31
N ASN A 92 7.71 -4.89 -3.81
CA ASN A 92 8.69 -5.86 -4.28
C ASN A 92 8.23 -7.29 -4.00
N ALA A 93 7.71 -7.57 -2.80
CA ALA A 93 7.16 -8.88 -2.46
C ALA A 93 5.98 -9.26 -3.38
N LEU A 94 5.09 -8.32 -3.66
CA LEU A 94 3.96 -8.54 -4.59
C LEU A 94 4.43 -8.81 -6.02
N ILE A 95 5.46 -8.10 -6.49
CA ILE A 95 6.03 -8.33 -7.83
C ILE A 95 6.66 -9.72 -7.92
N GLU A 96 7.41 -10.13 -6.90
CA GLU A 96 8.02 -11.47 -6.87
C GLU A 96 6.98 -12.58 -6.76
N GLU A 97 5.92 -12.40 -5.96
CA GLU A 97 4.79 -13.32 -5.91
C GLU A 97 4.07 -13.41 -7.25
N ALA A 98 3.81 -12.27 -7.90
CA ALA A 98 3.19 -12.23 -9.22
C ALA A 98 4.04 -12.92 -10.28
N ARG A 99 5.38 -12.74 -10.25
CA ARG A 99 6.32 -13.43 -11.14
C ARG A 99 6.31 -14.94 -10.91
N ALA A 100 6.40 -15.39 -9.66
CA ALA A 100 6.36 -16.80 -9.31
C ALA A 100 5.02 -17.45 -9.72
N SER A 101 3.90 -16.75 -9.51
CA SER A 101 2.58 -17.19 -9.94
C SER A 101 2.47 -17.27 -11.46
N ALA A 102 2.96 -16.26 -12.18
CA ALA A 102 2.98 -16.25 -13.64
C ALA A 102 3.84 -17.39 -14.20
N GLU A 103 5.01 -17.66 -13.63
CA GLU A 103 5.86 -18.77 -14.02
C GLU A 103 5.17 -20.12 -13.79
N LYS A 104 4.55 -20.31 -12.62
CA LYS A 104 3.80 -21.52 -12.29
C LYS A 104 2.63 -21.74 -13.26
N ILE A 105 1.86 -20.70 -13.55
CA ILE A 105 0.75 -20.76 -14.51
C ILE A 105 1.29 -21.06 -15.91
N GLY A 106 2.40 -20.44 -16.31
CA GLY A 106 3.09 -20.71 -17.57
C GLY A 106 3.47 -22.18 -17.71
N GLN A 107 4.16 -22.73 -16.71
CA GLN A 107 4.56 -24.14 -16.68
C GLN A 107 3.35 -25.08 -16.72
N GLN A 108 2.29 -24.79 -15.95
CA GLN A 108 1.04 -25.56 -15.96
C GLN A 108 0.39 -25.53 -17.34
N LYS A 109 0.28 -24.36 -17.97
CA LYS A 109 -0.31 -24.21 -19.30
C LYS A 109 0.52 -24.91 -20.38
N THR A 110 1.85 -24.86 -20.29
CA THR A 110 2.72 -25.61 -21.18
C THR A 110 2.53 -27.12 -21.01
N GLN A 111 2.45 -27.63 -19.78
CA GLN A 111 2.19 -29.05 -19.54
C GLN A 111 0.80 -29.48 -20.05
N GLU A 112 -0.24 -28.68 -19.79
CA GLU A 112 -1.58 -28.92 -20.33
C GLU A 112 -1.57 -28.95 -21.86
N ALA A 113 -0.88 -28.01 -22.51
CA ALA A 113 -0.77 -27.95 -23.97
C ALA A 113 -0.03 -29.17 -24.54
N VAL A 114 1.05 -29.62 -23.90
CA VAL A 114 1.77 -30.84 -24.29
C VAL A 114 0.87 -32.06 -24.16
N GLN A 115 0.17 -32.23 -23.05
CA GLN A 115 -0.77 -33.34 -22.84
C GLN A 115 -1.91 -33.34 -23.87
N GLN A 116 -2.45 -32.15 -24.19
CA GLN A 116 -3.47 -32.02 -25.23
C GLN A 116 -2.93 -32.38 -26.61
N ALA A 117 -1.71 -31.93 -26.95
CA ALA A 117 -1.06 -32.27 -28.21
C ALA A 117 -0.82 -33.79 -28.33
N GLU A 118 -0.31 -34.43 -27.27
CA GLU A 118 -0.14 -35.89 -27.22
C GLU A 118 -1.48 -36.63 -27.37
N ALA A 119 -2.54 -36.16 -26.72
CA ALA A 119 -3.87 -36.73 -26.84
C ALA A 119 -4.43 -36.59 -28.27
N ILE A 120 -4.20 -35.46 -28.94
CA ILE A 120 -4.58 -35.24 -30.33
C ILE A 120 -3.80 -36.19 -31.25
N LEU A 121 -2.47 -36.29 -31.08
CA LEU A 121 -1.63 -37.19 -31.87
C LEU A 121 -2.05 -38.65 -31.71
N LYS A 122 -2.34 -39.08 -30.48
CA LYS A 122 -2.84 -40.43 -30.20
C LYS A 122 -4.17 -40.69 -30.91
N LYS A 123 -5.13 -39.77 -30.79
CA LYS A 123 -6.42 -39.87 -31.48
C LYS A 123 -6.27 -39.89 -33.01
N ALA A 124 -5.37 -39.08 -33.55
CA ALA A 124 -5.08 -39.05 -34.99
C ALA A 124 -4.46 -40.36 -35.46
N ALA A 125 -3.52 -40.94 -34.70
CA ALA A 125 -2.93 -42.25 -35.01
C ALA A 125 -3.97 -43.38 -34.97
N GLU A 126 -4.85 -43.39 -33.97
CA GLU A 126 -5.96 -44.34 -33.88
C GLU A 126 -6.95 -44.18 -35.04
N ALA A 127 -7.28 -42.95 -35.42
CA ALA A 127 -8.15 -42.69 -36.57
C ALA A 127 -7.51 -43.15 -37.88
N ALA A 128 -6.22 -42.85 -38.10
CA ALA A 128 -5.48 -43.27 -39.28
C ALA A 128 -5.34 -44.80 -39.38
N ALA A 129 -5.20 -45.49 -38.24
CA ALA A 129 -5.19 -46.95 -38.21
C ALA A 129 -6.55 -47.53 -38.63
N ARG A 130 -7.66 -46.99 -38.09
CA ARG A 130 -9.02 -47.41 -38.48
C ARG A 130 -9.31 -47.12 -39.96
N GLU A 131 -8.90 -45.96 -40.45
CA GLU A 131 -9.09 -45.58 -41.85
C GLU A 131 -8.30 -46.51 -42.79
N ARG A 132 -7.05 -46.87 -42.44
CA ARG A 132 -6.29 -47.88 -43.18
C ARG A 132 -7.00 -49.23 -43.25
N GLU A 133 -7.55 -49.70 -42.14
CA GLU A 133 -8.31 -50.97 -42.11
C GLU A 133 -9.55 -50.90 -43.00
N GLN A 134 -10.28 -49.78 -42.97
CA GLN A 134 -11.45 -49.56 -43.83
C GLN A 134 -11.08 -49.52 -45.32
N VAL A 135 -10.01 -48.81 -45.67
CA VAL A 135 -9.51 -48.73 -47.06
C VAL A 135 -9.06 -50.12 -47.53
N LEU A 136 -8.33 -50.88 -46.71
CA LEU A 136 -7.91 -52.24 -47.05
C LEU A 136 -9.12 -53.17 -47.24
N ALA A 137 -10.17 -53.02 -46.42
CA ALA A 137 -11.40 -53.79 -46.57
C ALA A 137 -12.12 -53.45 -47.89
N GLN A 138 -12.23 -52.17 -48.25
CA GLN A 138 -12.81 -51.73 -49.53
C GLN A 138 -12.01 -52.27 -50.73
N VAL A 139 -10.67 -52.15 -50.70
CA VAL A 139 -9.80 -52.67 -51.77
C VAL A 139 -10.00 -54.19 -51.94
N ARG A 140 -10.09 -54.95 -50.85
CA ARG A 140 -10.36 -56.41 -50.92
C ARG A 140 -11.73 -56.71 -51.55
N GLN A 141 -12.76 -55.93 -51.23
CA GLN A 141 -14.10 -56.08 -51.81
C GLN A 141 -14.10 -55.77 -53.31
N GLU A 142 -13.47 -54.67 -53.73
CA GLU A 142 -13.35 -54.28 -55.13
C GLU A 142 -12.54 -55.30 -55.94
N LEU A 143 -11.43 -55.79 -55.39
CA LEU A 143 -10.65 -56.87 -56.02
C LEU A 143 -11.48 -58.15 -56.14
N GLY A 144 -12.27 -58.50 -55.12
CA GLY A 144 -13.17 -59.65 -55.18
C GLY A 144 -14.17 -59.54 -56.33
N GLN A 145 -14.83 -58.38 -56.48
CA GLN A 145 -15.74 -58.13 -57.60
C GLN A 145 -15.01 -58.16 -58.95
N LEU A 146 -13.83 -57.58 -59.05
CA LEU A 146 -13.05 -57.55 -60.28
C LEU A 146 -12.60 -58.96 -60.70
N VAL A 147 -12.15 -59.78 -59.75
CA VAL A 147 -11.77 -61.19 -59.99
C VAL A 147 -12.97 -61.99 -60.45
N VAL A 148 -14.13 -61.91 -59.78
CA VAL A 148 -15.34 -62.63 -60.20
C VAL A 148 -15.77 -62.21 -61.61
N THR A 149 -15.80 -60.90 -61.88
CA THR A 149 -16.19 -60.36 -63.19
C THR A 149 -15.22 -60.79 -64.29
N THR A 150 -13.92 -60.79 -64.00
CA THR A 150 -12.87 -61.19 -64.95
C THR A 150 -12.93 -62.70 -65.21
N THR A 151 -13.06 -63.52 -64.17
CA THR A 151 -13.21 -64.97 -64.28
C THR A 151 -14.48 -65.34 -65.04
N ALA A 152 -15.62 -64.70 -64.78
CA ALA A 152 -16.86 -64.91 -65.54
C ALA A 152 -16.67 -64.58 -67.03
N LYS A 153 -15.93 -63.51 -67.35
CA LYS A 153 -15.65 -63.09 -68.73
C LYS A 153 -14.66 -64.01 -69.45
N VAL A 154 -13.67 -64.56 -68.74
CA VAL A 154 -12.71 -65.53 -69.30
C VAL A 154 -13.39 -66.88 -69.50
N VAL A 155 -14.03 -67.42 -68.46
CA VAL A 155 -14.78 -68.69 -68.54
C VAL A 155 -15.85 -68.63 -69.64
N GLY A 156 -16.64 -67.55 -69.70
CA GLY A 156 -17.62 -67.36 -70.78
C GLY A 156 -17.04 -67.28 -72.20
N LYS A 157 -15.74 -66.97 -72.35
CA LYS A 157 -15.04 -66.98 -73.65
C LYS A 157 -14.35 -68.31 -73.96
N THR A 158 -14.04 -69.13 -72.95
CA THR A 158 -13.27 -70.38 -73.10
C THR A 158 -14.14 -71.64 -73.00
N LEU A 159 -15.44 -71.52 -72.72
CA LEU A 159 -16.35 -72.67 -72.64
C LEU A 159 -16.44 -73.40 -74.00
N THR A 160 -16.03 -74.67 -74.04
CA THR A 160 -16.26 -75.56 -75.18
C THR A 160 -17.65 -76.23 -75.06
N PRO A 161 -18.22 -76.75 -76.17
CA PRO A 161 -19.50 -77.45 -76.14
C PRO A 161 -19.55 -78.62 -75.15
N GLU A 162 -18.42 -79.30 -74.91
CA GLU A 162 -18.35 -80.41 -73.94
C GLU A 162 -18.49 -79.94 -72.47
N ASP A 163 -17.86 -78.82 -72.10
CA ASP A 163 -17.97 -78.27 -70.75
C ASP A 163 -19.40 -77.79 -70.44
N GLN A 164 -20.10 -77.26 -71.44
CA GLN A 164 -21.49 -76.84 -71.34
C GLN A 164 -22.43 -78.03 -71.07
N ALA A 165 -22.21 -79.16 -71.75
CA ALA A 165 -22.96 -80.39 -71.54
C ALA A 165 -22.67 -81.02 -70.16
N ARG A 166 -21.42 -80.95 -69.67
CA ARG A 166 -21.04 -81.47 -68.35
C ARG A 166 -21.68 -80.66 -67.21
N LEU A 167 -21.66 -79.32 -67.31
CA LEU A 167 -22.29 -78.43 -66.33
C LEU A 167 -23.82 -78.56 -66.29
N GLN A 168 -24.47 -78.77 -67.44
CA GLN A 168 -25.92 -79.07 -67.48
C GLN A 168 -26.26 -80.37 -66.75
N LYS A 169 -25.43 -81.40 -66.92
CA LYS A 169 -25.64 -82.70 -66.25
C LYS A 169 -25.43 -82.61 -64.74
N GLU A 170 -24.42 -81.87 -64.28
CA GLU A 170 -24.18 -81.62 -62.85
C GLU A 170 -25.30 -80.77 -62.21
N ALA A 171 -25.76 -79.71 -62.87
CA ALA A 171 -26.86 -78.88 -62.37
C ALA A 171 -28.18 -79.67 -62.21
N LEU A 172 -28.46 -80.58 -63.15
CA LEU A 172 -29.62 -81.47 -63.06
C LEU A 172 -29.48 -82.51 -61.93
N SER A 173 -28.25 -82.90 -61.57
CA SER A 173 -27.98 -83.83 -60.45
C SER A 173 -28.04 -83.19 -59.06
N GLN A 174 -27.89 -81.87 -58.94
CA GLN A 174 -28.07 -81.15 -57.67
C GLN A 174 -29.54 -80.74 -57.41
N LEU A 175 -30.40 -80.83 -58.44
CA LEU A 175 -31.83 -80.54 -58.36
C LEU A 175 -32.70 -81.81 -58.19
N ALA A 176 -32.10 -82.99 -58.16
CA ALA A 176 -32.73 -84.27 -57.87
C ALA A 176 -32.24 -84.80 -56.52
#